data_AF-A0A9D2TBB4-F1
#
_entry.id   AF-A0A9D2TBB4-F1
#
_cell.length_a   1.000
_cell.length_b   1.000
_cell.length_c   1.000
_cell.angle_alpha   90.00
_cell.angle_beta   90.00
_cell.angle_gamma   90.00
#
_symmetry.space_group_name_H-M   'P 1'
#
loop_
_entity.id
_entity.type
_entity.pdbx_description
1 polymer ?
#
loop_
_entity_poly.entity_id
_entity_poly.type
_entity_poly.pdbx_seq_one_letter_code
_entity_poly.pdbx_strand_id
1 'polypeptide(L)'
;EQLEDTTSYESYSELDELDRCGTAEANIGQDLMPTQERESISQVKPSGWLNKKYDQIDGGYLYNRCHLIGYQLTGENANEKNLITGTRYMNTEGMLPFENQVADYVEETGNHVLYRVTPVYEGDDLVASGVQMEAESVEDQGEGISFNVYVYNIQPGVEINYTTGDSYWEGEWAVDLSEEQEQTYILNTNTHKYHKPSCPSAEKMKEENKETYTGTGAELQAEGYEPCGSCKP
;
A
#
# COMPACT_ATOMS: atom_id res chain seq x y z
N GLU A 1 -32.46 -14.41 5.03
CA GLU A 1 -32.70 -14.80 6.43
C GLU A 1 -31.70 -14.20 7.44
N GLN A 2 -30.70 -13.38 7.04
CA GLN A 2 -29.75 -12.75 7.97
C GLN A 2 -30.13 -11.32 8.43
N LEU A 3 -31.17 -10.69 7.87
CA LEU A 3 -31.50 -9.27 8.12
C LEU A 3 -32.37 -9.00 9.36
N GLU A 4 -32.57 -9.98 10.25
CA GLU A 4 -33.35 -9.77 11.50
C GLU A 4 -32.52 -9.86 12.79
N ASP A 5 -31.21 -10.14 12.69
CA ASP A 5 -30.33 -10.20 13.87
C ASP A 5 -29.73 -8.82 14.16
N THR A 6 -30.27 -8.14 15.16
CA THR A 6 -29.77 -6.84 15.66
C THR A 6 -28.68 -7.03 16.73
N THR A 7 -28.05 -8.21 16.81
CA THR A 7 -26.93 -8.42 17.73
C THR A 7 -25.69 -7.77 17.14
N SER A 8 -25.14 -6.79 17.86
CA SER A 8 -23.87 -6.18 17.51
C SER A 8 -22.73 -7.21 17.51
N TYR A 9 -21.87 -7.14 16.50
CA TYR A 9 -20.65 -7.96 16.42
C TYR A 9 -19.59 -7.27 15.58
N GLU A 10 -18.36 -7.76 15.71
CA GLU A 10 -17.24 -7.47 14.80
C GLU A 10 -16.48 -8.76 14.51
N SER A 11 -15.95 -8.87 13.29
CA SER A 11 -15.20 -10.00 12.79
C SER A 11 -14.11 -9.51 11.85
N TYR A 12 -12.87 -9.92 12.13
CA TYR A 12 -11.70 -9.58 11.32
C TYR A 12 -11.06 -10.87 10.83
N SER A 13 -10.86 -10.97 9.52
CA SER A 13 -10.18 -12.13 8.93
C SER A 13 -8.77 -12.29 9.48
N GLU A 14 -8.29 -13.53 9.55
CA GLU A 14 -6.86 -13.77 9.74
C GLU A 14 -6.06 -13.12 8.61
N LEU A 15 -4.81 -12.74 8.93
CA LEU A 15 -3.88 -12.30 7.90
C LEU A 15 -3.61 -13.46 6.94
N ASP A 16 -3.43 -13.15 5.65
CA ASP A 16 -3.06 -14.15 4.66
C ASP A 16 -1.56 -14.51 4.71
N GLU A 17 -1.09 -15.36 3.79
CA GLU A 17 0.31 -15.83 3.76
C GLU A 17 1.34 -14.72 3.46
N LEU A 18 0.88 -13.53 3.04
CA LEU A 18 1.69 -12.34 2.79
C LEU A 18 1.52 -11.28 3.91
N ASP A 19 0.95 -11.69 5.05
CA ASP A 19 0.63 -10.84 6.20
C ASP A 19 -0.35 -9.70 5.86
N ARG A 20 -1.22 -9.90 4.86
CA ARG A 20 -2.21 -8.90 4.42
C ARG A 20 -3.53 -9.07 5.14
N CYS A 21 -4.20 -7.97 5.45
CA CYS A 21 -5.56 -8.02 6.01
C CYS A 21 -6.55 -8.59 4.99
N GLY A 22 -7.42 -9.48 5.46
CA GLY A 22 -8.62 -9.92 4.74
C GLY A 22 -9.85 -9.06 5.05
N THR A 23 -11.03 -9.60 4.77
CA THR A 23 -12.31 -8.91 5.02
C THR A 23 -12.55 -8.64 6.50
N ALA A 24 -13.06 -7.45 6.81
CA ALA A 24 -13.63 -7.09 8.11
C ALA A 24 -15.14 -6.90 7.96
N GLU A 25 -15.92 -7.42 8.91
CA GLU A 25 -17.38 -7.31 8.96
C GLU A 25 -17.82 -6.90 10.36
N ALA A 26 -18.87 -6.09 10.46
CA ALA A 26 -19.51 -5.74 11.71
C ALA A 26 -21.02 -5.56 11.53
N ASN A 27 -21.76 -5.80 12.61
CA ASN A 27 -23.10 -5.24 12.78
C ASN A 27 -22.96 -4.11 13.79
N ILE A 28 -22.87 -2.88 13.29
CA ILE A 28 -22.48 -1.72 14.09
C ILE A 28 -23.70 -1.22 14.84
N GLY A 29 -23.68 -1.32 16.16
CA GLY A 29 -24.63 -0.68 17.08
C GLY A 29 -23.92 0.28 18.04
N GLN A 30 -24.71 1.07 18.78
CA GLN A 30 -24.19 2.05 19.74
C GLN A 30 -23.29 1.45 20.82
N ASP A 31 -23.46 0.18 21.15
CA ASP A 31 -22.67 -0.53 22.15
C ASP A 31 -21.24 -0.86 21.69
N LEU A 32 -20.98 -0.89 20.39
CA LEU A 32 -19.61 -1.03 19.84
C LEU A 32 -18.88 0.30 19.77
N MET A 33 -19.59 1.43 19.69
CA MET A 33 -18.97 2.74 19.52
C MET A 33 -18.06 3.11 20.70
N PRO A 34 -16.93 3.80 20.46
CA PRO A 34 -15.95 4.07 21.49
C PRO A 34 -16.49 4.98 22.60
N THR A 35 -16.20 4.62 23.84
CA THR A 35 -16.48 5.45 25.04
C THR A 35 -15.21 6.07 25.62
N GLN A 36 -14.04 5.77 25.02
CA GLN A 36 -12.73 6.21 25.47
C GLN A 36 -12.03 7.00 24.36
N GLU A 37 -10.93 7.66 24.70
CA GLU A 37 -10.09 8.32 23.69
C GLU A 37 -9.25 7.28 22.94
N ARG A 38 -9.01 7.54 21.65
CA ARG A 38 -8.17 6.70 20.80
C ARG A 38 -6.72 6.75 21.25
N GLU A 39 -6.09 5.58 21.45
CA GLU A 39 -4.67 5.48 21.78
C GLU A 39 -3.80 5.37 20.51
N SER A 40 -2.47 5.41 20.69
CA SER A 40 -1.53 5.27 19.58
C SER A 40 -1.57 3.88 18.93
N ILE A 41 -1.55 3.87 17.60
CA ILE A 41 -1.44 2.65 16.78
C ILE A 41 -0.07 2.53 16.07
N SER A 42 0.90 3.38 16.45
CA SER A 42 2.18 3.52 15.75
C SER A 42 3.03 2.24 15.66
N GLN A 43 2.83 1.30 16.58
CA GLN A 43 3.50 0.01 16.63
C GLN A 43 3.13 -0.92 15.48
N VAL A 44 1.91 -0.80 14.96
CA VAL A 44 1.44 -1.66 13.86
C VAL A 44 2.12 -1.24 12.57
N LYS A 45 2.61 -2.20 11.79
CA LYS A 45 3.17 -1.98 10.46
C LYS A 45 2.52 -2.98 9.51
N PRO A 46 1.47 -2.56 8.79
CA PRO A 46 0.77 -3.47 7.90
C PRO A 46 1.62 -3.88 6.69
N SER A 47 1.13 -4.83 5.91
CA SER A 47 1.77 -5.25 4.66
C SER A 47 2.09 -4.04 3.77
N GLY A 48 3.28 -4.07 3.16
CA GLY A 48 3.74 -2.98 2.28
C GLY A 48 4.01 -1.64 2.98
N TRP A 49 4.18 -1.60 4.31
CA TRP A 49 4.41 -0.35 5.03
C TRP A 49 5.78 0.29 4.73
N LEU A 50 5.81 1.15 3.71
CA LEU A 50 6.98 1.97 3.31
C LEU A 50 6.60 3.45 3.24
N ASN A 51 6.45 4.08 4.41
CA ASN A 51 5.94 5.44 4.49
C ASN A 51 7.00 6.51 4.17
N LYS A 52 6.75 7.32 3.14
CA LYS A 52 7.58 8.45 2.70
C LYS A 52 6.93 9.79 3.04
N LYS A 53 7.78 10.81 3.15
CA LYS A 53 7.36 12.19 3.37
C LYS A 53 7.33 12.97 2.05
N TYR A 54 6.23 13.67 1.78
CA TYR A 54 6.03 14.57 0.65
C TYR A 54 5.56 15.93 1.17
N ASP A 55 6.21 17.01 0.74
CA ASP A 55 5.88 18.36 1.21
C ASP A 55 4.51 18.86 0.68
N GLN A 56 4.00 18.24 -0.38
CA GLN A 56 2.73 18.55 -1.02
C GLN A 56 1.53 17.87 -0.32
N ILE A 57 1.77 16.87 0.52
CA ILE A 57 0.72 16.16 1.26
C ILE A 57 0.54 16.83 2.63
N ASP A 58 -0.70 17.14 2.98
CA ASP A 58 -1.01 17.66 4.32
C ASP A 58 -0.59 16.67 5.41
N GLY A 59 0.03 17.15 6.49
CA GLY A 59 0.66 16.28 7.49
C GLY A 59 1.96 15.58 7.05
N GLY A 60 2.35 15.74 5.78
CA GLY A 60 3.65 15.37 5.23
C GLY A 60 3.84 13.90 4.89
N TYR A 61 3.13 12.94 5.49
CA TYR A 61 3.34 11.51 5.23
C TYR A 61 2.26 10.94 4.30
N LEU A 62 2.68 10.09 3.35
CA LEU A 62 1.78 9.47 2.38
C LEU A 62 0.79 8.49 3.04
N TYR A 63 1.31 7.53 3.80
CA TYR A 63 0.48 6.45 4.33
C TYR A 63 0.00 6.71 5.75
N ASN A 64 -1.26 6.36 5.97
CA ASN A 64 -1.87 6.13 7.25
C ASN A 64 -1.97 4.62 7.51
N ARG A 65 -2.00 4.26 8.80
CA ARG A 65 -2.49 2.94 9.22
C ARG A 65 -4.01 3.03 9.13
N CYS A 66 -4.53 2.70 7.96
CA CYS A 66 -5.92 2.90 7.61
C CYS A 66 -6.73 1.75 8.20
N HIS A 67 -7.72 2.10 9.01
CA HIS A 67 -8.66 1.13 9.56
C HIS A 67 -9.55 0.57 8.44
N LEU A 68 -9.86 -0.73 8.46
CA LEU A 68 -10.93 -1.27 7.59
C LEU A 68 -12.30 -0.92 8.17
N ILE A 69 -12.46 -1.11 9.47
CA ILE A 69 -13.59 -0.58 10.23
C ILE A 69 -13.04 0.48 11.18
N GLY A 70 -13.41 1.74 10.95
CA GLY A 70 -12.91 2.89 11.68
C GLY A 70 -13.14 2.81 13.18
N TYR A 71 -12.18 3.30 13.96
CA TYR A 71 -12.28 3.39 15.43
C TYR A 71 -13.60 4.00 15.92
N GLN A 72 -14.14 4.99 15.20
CA GLN A 72 -15.41 5.63 15.57
C GLN A 72 -16.62 4.68 15.56
N LEU A 73 -16.52 3.55 14.83
CA LEU A 73 -17.62 2.61 14.66
C LEU A 73 -17.58 1.48 15.70
N THR A 74 -16.39 1.01 16.09
CA THR A 74 -16.25 -0.18 16.96
C THR A 74 -15.33 0.02 18.16
N GLY A 75 -14.70 1.19 18.29
CA GLY A 75 -13.68 1.45 19.29
C GLY A 75 -12.42 0.61 19.11
N GLU A 76 -12.31 -0.18 18.04
CA GLU A 76 -11.20 -1.09 17.89
C GLU A 76 -9.94 -0.35 17.43
N ASN A 77 -8.88 -0.48 18.24
CA ASN A 77 -7.74 0.44 18.13
C ASN A 77 -6.57 -0.15 17.35
N ALA A 78 -5.65 -0.86 18.01
CA ALA A 78 -4.39 -1.31 17.43
C ALA A 78 -4.43 -2.76 16.91
N ASN A 79 -5.51 -3.13 16.23
CA ASN A 79 -5.69 -4.48 15.71
C ASN A 79 -4.98 -4.67 14.36
N GLU A 80 -3.98 -5.54 14.32
CA GLU A 80 -3.18 -5.82 13.11
C GLU A 80 -4.02 -6.40 11.95
N LYS A 81 -5.19 -6.99 12.24
CA LYS A 81 -6.13 -7.53 11.25
C LYS A 81 -7.12 -6.50 10.71
N ASN A 82 -7.07 -5.28 11.24
CA ASN A 82 -7.97 -4.18 10.88
C ASN A 82 -7.21 -2.97 10.33
N LEU A 83 -5.91 -3.09 10.07
CA LEU A 83 -5.06 -1.96 9.65
C LEU A 83 -4.33 -2.30 8.35
N ILE A 84 -4.54 -1.50 7.31
CA ILE A 84 -3.83 -1.62 6.03
C ILE A 84 -2.95 -0.39 5.76
N THR A 85 -2.00 -0.54 4.83
CA THR A 85 -1.26 0.59 4.26
C THR A 85 -2.20 1.37 3.32
N GLY A 86 -2.87 2.38 3.85
CA GLY A 86 -3.77 3.25 3.08
C GLY A 86 -3.17 4.64 2.93
N THR A 87 -3.34 5.27 1.77
CA THR A 87 -2.94 6.67 1.59
C THR A 87 -3.75 7.60 2.49
N ARG A 88 -3.21 8.79 2.78
CA ARG A 88 -3.95 9.83 3.50
C ARG A 88 -5.25 10.17 2.79
N TYR A 89 -5.21 10.34 1.46
CA TYR A 89 -6.38 10.64 0.65
C TYR A 89 -7.45 9.54 0.74
N MET A 90 -7.07 8.26 0.59
CA MET A 90 -8.01 7.14 0.80
C MET A 90 -8.66 7.22 2.18
N ASN A 91 -7.87 7.45 3.21
CA ASN A 91 -8.35 7.46 4.59
C ASN A 91 -9.28 8.63 4.89
N THR A 92 -8.99 9.86 4.42
CA THR A 92 -9.75 11.07 4.80
C THR A 92 -10.79 11.50 3.77
N GLU A 93 -10.51 11.35 2.48
CA GLU A 93 -11.43 11.75 1.40
C GLU A 93 -12.21 10.56 0.84
N GLY A 94 -11.65 9.36 0.96
CA GLY A 94 -12.25 8.12 0.45
C GLY A 94 -13.22 7.47 1.44
N MET A 95 -12.70 7.01 2.59
CA MET A 95 -13.46 6.20 3.54
C MET A 95 -14.27 7.04 4.53
N LEU A 96 -13.66 8.06 5.14
CA LEU A 96 -14.24 8.85 6.22
C LEU A 96 -15.65 9.39 5.95
N PRO A 97 -16.01 9.88 4.73
CA PRO A 97 -17.38 10.34 4.47
C PRO A 97 -18.43 9.25 4.61
N PHE A 98 -18.11 8.00 4.30
CA PHE A 98 -19.02 6.86 4.46
C PHE A 98 -19.08 6.40 5.92
N GLU A 99 -17.94 6.39 6.60
CA GLU A 99 -17.88 6.08 8.03
C GLU A 99 -18.70 7.06 8.86
N ASN A 100 -18.62 8.36 8.56
CA ASN A 100 -19.42 9.39 9.24
C ASN A 100 -20.91 9.19 9.00
N GLN A 101 -21.34 8.85 7.78
CA GLN A 101 -22.75 8.55 7.49
C GLN A 101 -23.28 7.40 8.34
N VAL A 102 -22.48 6.33 8.49
CA VAL A 102 -22.84 5.18 9.34
C VAL A 102 -22.87 5.57 10.82
N ALA A 103 -21.87 6.31 11.29
CA ALA A 103 -21.78 6.76 12.66
C ALA A 103 -22.97 7.65 13.05
N ASP A 104 -23.24 8.68 12.24
CA ASP A 104 -24.36 9.62 12.44
C ASP A 104 -25.70 8.86 12.49
N TYR A 105 -25.92 7.90 11.57
CA TYR A 105 -27.14 7.10 11.55
C TYR A 105 -27.33 6.30 12.85
N VAL A 106 -26.29 5.58 13.30
CA VAL A 106 -26.37 4.75 14.51
C VAL A 106 -26.53 5.62 15.76
N GLU A 107 -25.87 6.79 15.84
CA GLU A 107 -26.02 7.74 16.95
C GLU A 107 -27.43 8.34 17.02
N GLU A 108 -28.00 8.76 15.88
CA GLU A 108 -29.29 9.45 15.83
C GLU A 108 -30.49 8.51 16.06
N THR A 109 -30.38 7.26 15.58
CA THR A 109 -31.52 6.32 15.57
C THR A 109 -31.44 5.28 16.67
N GLY A 110 -30.23 4.89 17.10
CA GLY A 110 -30.01 3.70 17.92
C GLY A 110 -30.16 2.37 17.18
N ASN A 111 -30.29 2.42 15.84
CA ASN A 111 -30.37 1.25 14.97
C ASN A 111 -28.97 0.66 14.69
N HIS A 112 -28.94 -0.43 13.93
CA HIS A 112 -27.73 -1.12 13.53
C HIS A 112 -27.45 -0.98 12.02
N VAL A 113 -26.17 -1.10 11.66
CA VAL A 113 -25.71 -1.14 10.28
C VAL A 113 -24.84 -2.35 10.05
N LEU A 114 -25.27 -3.26 9.17
CA LEU A 114 -24.40 -4.30 8.63
C LEU A 114 -23.36 -3.62 7.75
N TYR A 115 -22.09 -3.85 8.06
CA TYR A 115 -20.97 -3.14 7.46
C TYR A 115 -19.87 -4.14 7.10
N ARG A 116 -19.38 -4.10 5.87
CA ARG A 116 -18.28 -4.94 5.39
C ARG A 116 -17.26 -4.11 4.62
N VAL A 117 -16.00 -4.34 4.92
CA VAL A 117 -14.87 -3.77 4.17
C VAL A 117 -13.92 -4.87 3.74
N THR A 118 -13.73 -5.00 2.43
CA THR A 118 -12.86 -6.00 1.82
C THR A 118 -11.72 -5.31 1.07
N PRO A 119 -10.47 -5.42 1.55
CA PRO A 119 -9.29 -5.01 0.79
C PRO A 119 -9.18 -5.78 -0.52
N VAL A 120 -8.82 -5.08 -1.59
CA VAL A 120 -8.61 -5.67 -2.92
C VAL A 120 -7.15 -5.57 -3.30
N TYR A 121 -6.52 -6.71 -3.56
CA TYR A 121 -5.13 -6.82 -4.00
C TYR A 121 -5.07 -7.44 -5.41
N GLU A 122 -4.07 -7.05 -6.19
CA GLU A 122 -3.76 -7.71 -7.46
C GLU A 122 -2.60 -8.70 -7.26
N GLY A 123 -2.86 -10.00 -7.42
CA GLY A 123 -1.85 -11.03 -7.22
C GLY A 123 -1.18 -10.97 -5.84
N ASP A 124 0.15 -10.84 -5.84
CA ASP A 124 0.99 -10.82 -4.65
C ASP A 124 1.23 -9.40 -4.10
N ASP A 125 0.46 -8.41 -4.55
CA ASP A 125 0.61 -7.04 -4.08
C ASP A 125 0.45 -6.93 -2.55
N LEU A 126 1.39 -6.25 -1.91
CA LEU A 126 1.38 -6.05 -0.45
C LEU A 126 0.50 -4.88 -0.03
N VAL A 127 0.23 -3.92 -0.92
CA VAL A 127 -0.67 -2.78 -0.69
C VAL A 127 -1.93 -2.99 -1.52
N ALA A 128 -3.09 -2.85 -0.88
CA ALA A 128 -4.36 -2.96 -1.57
C ALA A 128 -4.53 -1.82 -2.58
N SER A 129 -5.07 -2.10 -3.78
CA SER A 129 -5.43 -1.08 -4.77
C SER A 129 -6.60 -0.21 -4.29
N GLY A 130 -7.35 -0.70 -3.31
CA GLY A 130 -8.49 -0.05 -2.69
C GLY A 130 -9.23 -1.00 -1.77
N VAL A 131 -10.38 -0.55 -1.26
CA VAL A 131 -11.30 -1.39 -0.50
C VAL A 131 -12.69 -1.34 -1.12
N GLN A 132 -13.36 -2.48 -1.11
CA GLN A 132 -14.79 -2.55 -1.34
C GLN A 132 -15.50 -2.34 0.00
N MET A 133 -16.30 -1.29 0.10
CA MET A 133 -17.10 -0.97 1.29
C MET A 133 -18.58 -1.20 1.00
N GLU A 134 -19.26 -1.87 1.91
CA GLU A 134 -20.67 -2.23 1.81
C GLU A 134 -21.35 -1.92 3.14
N ALA A 135 -22.51 -1.28 3.10
CA ALA A 135 -23.30 -1.01 4.29
C ALA A 135 -24.80 -1.08 4.00
N GLU A 136 -25.55 -1.62 4.95
CA GLU A 136 -27.02 -1.67 4.94
C GLU A 136 -27.57 -1.53 6.36
N SER A 137 -28.46 -0.57 6.61
CA SER A 137 -29.14 -0.41 7.90
C SER A 137 -30.16 -1.52 8.13
N VAL A 138 -30.19 -2.10 9.33
CA VAL A 138 -30.89 -3.36 9.61
C VAL A 138 -32.38 -3.15 9.85
N GLU A 139 -32.74 -2.28 10.80
CA GLU A 139 -34.11 -2.09 11.27
C GLU A 139 -35.04 -1.49 10.22
N ASP A 140 -34.49 -0.66 9.33
CA ASP A 140 -35.22 -0.01 8.24
C ASP A 140 -34.95 -0.61 6.86
N GLN A 141 -34.28 -1.77 6.81
CA GLN A 141 -34.02 -2.52 5.57
C GLN A 141 -33.33 -1.69 4.49
N GLY A 142 -32.32 -0.94 4.90
CA GLY A 142 -31.51 -0.10 4.02
C GLY A 142 -32.15 1.23 3.61
N GLU A 143 -33.30 1.62 4.18
CA GLU A 143 -33.90 2.92 3.89
C GLU A 143 -33.02 4.09 4.36
N GLY A 144 -32.32 3.93 5.50
CA GLY A 144 -31.42 4.93 6.06
C GLY A 144 -30.01 4.90 5.46
N ILE A 145 -29.38 3.72 5.46
CA ILE A 145 -28.04 3.48 4.91
C ILE A 145 -28.12 2.33 3.91
N SER A 146 -27.71 2.57 2.68
CA SER A 146 -27.49 1.52 1.70
C SER A 146 -26.44 1.96 0.68
N PHE A 147 -25.27 1.32 0.71
CA PHE A 147 -24.24 1.56 -0.29
C PHE A 147 -23.36 0.34 -0.54
N ASN A 148 -22.77 0.33 -1.75
CA ASN A 148 -21.73 -0.58 -2.17
C ASN A 148 -20.78 0.24 -3.06
N VAL A 149 -19.59 0.56 -2.54
CA VAL A 149 -18.65 1.49 -3.16
C VAL A 149 -17.23 0.94 -3.12
N TYR A 150 -16.47 1.23 -4.18
CA TYR A 150 -15.03 0.96 -4.20
C TYR A 150 -14.26 2.25 -3.89
N VAL A 151 -13.46 2.23 -2.83
CA VAL A 151 -12.62 3.35 -2.40
C VAL A 151 -11.18 3.08 -2.81
N TYR A 152 -10.69 3.88 -3.74
CA TYR A 152 -9.34 3.75 -4.31
C TYR A 152 -8.26 4.11 -3.30
N ASN A 153 -7.22 3.27 -3.21
CA ASN A 153 -6.02 3.54 -2.45
C ASN A 153 -5.02 4.33 -3.30
N ILE A 154 -5.32 5.60 -3.53
CA ILE A 154 -4.54 6.52 -4.36
C ILE A 154 -4.29 7.82 -3.61
N GLN A 155 -3.22 8.51 -3.98
CA GLN A 155 -2.95 9.87 -3.54
C GLN A 155 -2.71 10.74 -4.77
N PRO A 156 -3.48 11.82 -4.99
CA PRO A 156 -3.24 12.71 -6.12
C PRO A 156 -1.80 13.21 -6.17
N GLY A 157 -1.15 13.06 -7.33
CA GLY A 157 0.25 13.45 -7.54
C GLY A 157 1.29 12.42 -7.07
N VAL A 158 0.88 11.22 -6.65
CA VAL A 158 1.80 10.16 -6.21
C VAL A 158 1.53 8.87 -6.97
N GLU A 159 2.60 8.31 -7.53
CA GLU A 159 2.61 6.96 -8.10
C GLU A 159 3.00 5.95 -7.01
N ILE A 160 2.23 4.87 -6.89
CA ILE A 160 2.41 3.83 -5.87
C ILE A 160 2.81 2.52 -6.55
N ASN A 161 3.87 1.90 -6.06
CA ASN A 161 4.19 0.51 -6.35
C ASN A 161 3.43 -0.38 -5.37
N TYR A 162 2.26 -0.90 -5.78
CA TYR A 162 1.39 -1.72 -4.93
C TYR A 162 2.05 -3.04 -4.49
N THR A 163 3.01 -3.55 -5.27
CA THR A 163 3.75 -4.76 -4.94
C THR A 163 4.62 -4.59 -3.70
N THR A 164 5.26 -3.43 -3.53
CA THR A 164 6.21 -3.21 -2.42
C THR A 164 5.71 -2.21 -1.38
N GLY A 165 4.79 -1.34 -1.77
CA GLY A 165 4.36 -0.13 -1.06
C GLY A 165 5.26 1.08 -1.30
N ASP A 166 6.28 0.99 -2.15
CA ASP A 166 7.10 2.16 -2.48
C ASP A 166 6.30 3.22 -3.25
N SER A 167 6.78 4.47 -3.24
CA SER A 167 6.06 5.59 -3.84
C SER A 167 6.97 6.71 -4.35
N TYR A 168 6.46 7.45 -5.33
CA TYR A 168 7.17 8.54 -6.01
C TYR A 168 6.20 9.67 -6.32
N TRP A 169 6.67 10.92 -6.28
CA TRP A 169 5.83 12.00 -6.80
C TRP A 169 5.72 11.85 -8.32
N GLU A 170 4.55 12.15 -8.89
CA GLU A 170 4.33 12.07 -10.33
C GLU A 170 5.41 12.85 -11.09
N GLY A 171 6.04 12.19 -12.07
CA GLY A 171 7.18 12.72 -12.82
C GLY A 171 8.57 12.43 -12.21
N GLU A 172 8.65 11.90 -10.99
CA GLU A 172 9.90 11.38 -10.40
C GLU A 172 10.17 9.91 -10.76
N TRP A 173 9.14 9.13 -11.11
CA TRP A 173 9.30 7.75 -11.61
C TRP A 173 10.14 7.66 -12.90
N ALA A 174 10.07 8.70 -13.74
CA ALA A 174 10.87 8.79 -14.95
C ALA A 174 12.37 8.93 -14.69
N VAL A 175 12.80 9.23 -13.45
CA VAL A 175 14.22 9.38 -13.11
C VAL A 175 14.81 8.06 -12.56
N ASP A 176 14.04 7.21 -11.89
CA ASP A 176 14.54 5.98 -11.24
C ASP A 176 14.56 4.77 -12.20
N LEU A 177 13.56 4.62 -13.08
CA LEU A 177 13.66 3.66 -14.20
C LEU A 177 14.66 4.11 -15.29
N SER A 178 15.14 5.36 -15.21
CA SER A 178 16.22 5.85 -16.09
C SER A 178 17.61 5.57 -15.54
N GLU A 179 17.75 4.88 -14.40
CA GLU A 179 19.03 4.30 -13.97
C GLU A 179 19.42 3.02 -14.76
N GLU A 180 18.70 2.70 -15.84
CA GLU A 180 19.29 2.04 -17.00
C GLU A 180 19.88 3.08 -17.98
N GLN A 181 20.70 3.99 -17.47
CA GLN A 181 21.38 4.97 -18.32
C GLN A 181 22.40 4.25 -19.18
N GLU A 182 22.25 4.35 -20.50
CA GLU A 182 23.29 3.93 -21.44
C GLU A 182 24.60 4.62 -21.03
N GLN A 183 25.59 3.82 -20.66
CA GLN A 183 26.91 4.30 -20.31
C GLN A 183 27.96 3.46 -21.02
N THR A 184 29.13 4.06 -21.25
CA THR A 184 30.24 3.32 -21.82
C THR A 184 30.87 2.42 -20.77
N TYR A 185 30.97 1.13 -21.07
CA TYR A 185 31.67 0.12 -20.30
C TYR A 185 32.91 -0.38 -21.05
N ILE A 186 33.87 -0.90 -20.29
CA ILE A 186 34.99 -1.69 -20.81
C ILE A 186 34.74 -3.16 -20.46
N LEU A 187 34.58 -3.98 -21.49
CA LEU A 187 34.37 -5.42 -21.37
C LEU A 187 35.71 -6.14 -21.36
N ASN A 188 35.80 -7.17 -20.51
CA ASN A 188 36.83 -8.19 -20.53
C ASN A 188 36.25 -9.44 -21.16
N THR A 189 36.59 -9.71 -22.42
CA THR A 189 36.07 -10.84 -23.18
C THR A 189 36.61 -12.19 -22.72
N ASN A 190 37.71 -12.21 -21.95
CA ASN A 190 38.28 -13.44 -21.39
C ASN A 190 37.61 -13.81 -20.05
N THR A 191 37.34 -12.83 -19.18
CA THR A 191 36.72 -13.08 -17.87
C THR A 191 35.21 -12.92 -17.86
N HIS A 192 34.60 -12.48 -18.97
CA HIS A 192 33.19 -12.10 -19.05
C HIS A 192 32.79 -11.10 -17.96
N LYS A 193 33.58 -10.02 -17.82
CA LYS A 193 33.29 -8.96 -16.85
C LYS A 193 33.25 -7.60 -17.50
N TYR A 194 32.38 -6.71 -17.01
CA TYR A 194 32.33 -5.32 -17.46
C TYR A 194 32.78 -4.36 -16.37
N HIS A 195 33.33 -3.22 -16.81
CA HIS A 195 34.00 -2.24 -15.97
C HIS A 195 33.60 -0.82 -16.37
N LYS A 196 33.66 0.14 -15.42
CA LYS A 196 33.65 1.57 -15.78
C LYS A 196 34.96 1.94 -16.52
N PRO A 197 34.97 2.91 -17.47
CA PRO A 197 36.18 3.32 -18.19
C PRO A 197 37.30 3.81 -17.28
N SER A 198 36.95 4.34 -16.10
CA SER A 198 37.88 4.79 -15.06
C SER A 198 38.36 3.67 -14.12
N CYS A 199 38.01 2.40 -14.38
CA CYS A 199 38.37 1.29 -13.49
C CYS A 199 39.88 0.97 -13.58
N PRO A 200 40.64 0.99 -12.47
CA PRO A 200 42.07 0.63 -12.48
C PRO A 200 42.35 -0.81 -12.95
N SER A 201 41.39 -1.71 -12.76
CA SER A 201 41.47 -3.09 -13.24
C SER A 201 41.28 -3.18 -14.75
N ALA A 202 40.52 -2.27 -15.34
CA ALA A 202 40.38 -2.15 -16.79
C ALA A 202 41.68 -1.63 -17.41
N GLU A 203 42.36 -0.65 -16.81
CA GLU A 203 43.65 -0.15 -17.32
C GLU A 203 44.72 -1.24 -17.44
N LYS A 204 44.77 -2.17 -16.46
CA LYS A 204 45.74 -3.28 -16.40
C LYS A 204 45.39 -4.48 -17.29
N MET A 205 44.24 -4.46 -17.95
CA MET A 205 43.82 -5.53 -18.85
C MET A 205 44.64 -5.48 -20.15
N LYS A 206 44.85 -6.63 -20.77
CA LYS A 206 45.51 -6.70 -22.09
C LYS A 206 44.58 -6.14 -23.17
N GLU A 207 45.11 -5.37 -24.10
CA GLU A 207 44.34 -4.77 -25.21
C GLU A 207 43.58 -5.81 -26.05
N GLU A 208 44.14 -7.01 -26.24
CA GLU A 208 43.49 -8.11 -26.97
C GLU A 208 42.20 -8.64 -26.31
N ASN A 209 41.99 -8.36 -25.02
CA ASN A 209 40.81 -8.80 -24.26
C ASN A 209 39.86 -7.65 -23.91
N LYS A 210 40.17 -6.43 -24.35
CA LYS A 210 39.37 -5.23 -24.07
C LYS A 210 38.42 -4.96 -25.23
N GLU A 211 37.16 -4.75 -24.91
CA GLU A 211 36.17 -4.23 -25.84
C GLU A 211 35.42 -3.06 -25.20
N THR A 212 35.03 -2.06 -25.99
CA THR A 212 34.25 -0.92 -25.50
C THR A 212 32.81 -1.12 -25.92
N TYR A 213 31.88 -0.99 -24.97
CA TYR A 213 30.45 -1.16 -25.19
C TYR A 213 29.70 0.05 -24.66
N THR A 214 28.66 0.51 -25.36
CA THR A 214 27.75 1.55 -24.88
C THR A 214 26.34 0.99 -24.93
N GLY A 215 25.68 0.97 -23.78
CA GLY A 215 24.39 0.34 -23.54
C GLY A 215 24.17 0.25 -22.03
N THR A 216 23.28 -0.62 -21.58
CA THR A 216 22.93 -0.73 -20.15
C THR A 216 23.66 -1.88 -19.46
N GLY A 217 23.81 -1.78 -18.14
CA GLY A 217 24.35 -2.88 -17.34
C GLY A 217 23.49 -4.14 -17.38
N ALA A 218 22.17 -3.99 -17.61
CA ALA A 218 21.21 -5.08 -17.73
C ALA A 218 21.39 -5.86 -19.05
N GLU A 219 21.63 -5.16 -20.17
CA GLU A 219 21.92 -5.79 -21.46
C GLU A 219 23.17 -6.69 -21.37
N LEU A 220 24.24 -6.17 -20.74
CA LEU A 220 25.48 -6.94 -20.54
C LEU A 220 25.28 -8.17 -19.64
N GLN A 221 24.45 -8.06 -18.59
CA GLN A 221 24.13 -9.20 -17.74
C GLN A 221 23.30 -10.26 -18.48
N ALA A 222 22.38 -9.85 -19.35
CA ALA A 222 21.61 -10.76 -20.20
C ALA A 222 22.51 -11.50 -21.22
N GLU A 223 23.57 -10.85 -21.69
CA GLU A 223 24.62 -11.46 -22.53
C GLU A 223 25.62 -12.33 -21.73
N GLY A 224 25.44 -12.44 -20.41
CA GLY A 224 26.24 -13.29 -19.54
C GLY A 224 27.51 -12.64 -18.97
N TYR A 225 27.63 -11.31 -19.03
CA TYR A 225 28.72 -10.58 -18.39
C TYR A 225 28.39 -10.21 -16.94
N GLU A 226 29.39 -10.32 -16.06
CA GLU A 226 29.26 -9.97 -14.65
C GLU A 226 29.87 -8.59 -14.35
N PRO A 227 29.30 -7.82 -13.41
CA PRO A 227 29.88 -6.55 -13.00
C PRO A 227 31.23 -6.76 -12.28
N CYS A 228 32.20 -5.91 -12.59
CA CYS A 228 33.48 -5.92 -11.87
C CYS A 228 33.30 -5.53 -10.40
N GLY A 229 33.59 -6.45 -9.49
CA GLY A 229 33.49 -6.21 -8.04
C GLY A 229 34.34 -5.07 -7.48
N SER A 230 35.35 -4.58 -8.21
CA SER A 230 36.21 -3.47 -7.79
C SER A 230 35.62 -2.08 -8.12
N CYS A 231 35.04 -1.90 -9.30
CA CYS A 231 34.43 -0.61 -9.68
C CYS A 231 32.92 -0.57 -9.46
N LYS A 232 32.29 -1.73 -9.17
CA LYS A 232 30.85 -1.92 -8.96
C LYS A 232 30.06 -1.06 -9.98
N PRO A 233 30.26 -1.40 -11.27
CA PRO A 233 29.84 -0.59 -12.40
C PRO A 233 28.34 -0.37 -12.47
#